data_AF-A0A4Q0IL53-F1
#
_entry.id   AF-A0A4Q0IL53-F1
#
_cell.length_a   1.000
_cell.length_b   1.000
_cell.length_c   1.000
_cell.angle_alpha   90.00
_cell.angle_beta   90.00
_cell.angle_gamma   90.00
#
_symmetry.space_group_name_H-M   'P 1'
#
loop_
_entity.id
_entity.type
_entity.pdbx_description
1 polymer ?
#
loop_
_entity_poly.entity_id
_entity_poly.type
_entity_poly.pdbx_seq_one_letter_code
_entity_poly.pdbx_strand_id
1 'polypeptide(L)'
;SWHSRFAAGVAPARAWLAGREVRGARIVWREDGRAWHPGQAWIWDAGGLGVFDPGINALSIATHILPRPVLLFDALLEFPENREAPIAAGLRLRDTAGAPISMDLDWRQTGLQSWDIEVDTDAGMLRLSEGGAVLTVPSGIERAEDREYAGLYAHFAAL
;
A
#
# COMPACT_ATOMS: atom_id res chain seq x y z
N SER A 1 6.79 -5.77 -13.19
CA SER A 1 7.48 -5.10 -12.07
C SER A 1 6.56 -4.02 -11.50
N TRP A 2 6.73 -3.57 -10.26
CA TRP A 2 5.83 -2.63 -9.55
C TRP A 2 6.62 -1.40 -9.08
N HIS A 3 6.25 -0.18 -9.49
CA HIS A 3 7.04 1.02 -9.22
C HIS A 3 7.16 1.31 -7.71
N SER A 4 6.05 1.22 -6.96
CA SER A 4 6.04 1.51 -5.52
C SER A 4 6.91 0.57 -4.68
N ARG A 5 7.32 -0.59 -5.21
CA ARG A 5 8.30 -1.46 -4.53
C ARG A 5 9.72 -0.87 -4.51
N PHE A 6 9.98 0.13 -5.35
CA PHE A 6 11.26 0.84 -5.45
C PHE A 6 11.26 2.15 -4.66
N ALA A 7 10.18 2.47 -3.93
CA ALA A 7 10.17 3.61 -3.02
C ALA A 7 11.26 3.47 -1.95
N ALA A 8 11.86 4.60 -1.55
CA ALA A 8 13.07 4.65 -0.74
C ALA A 8 13.01 3.83 0.56
N GLY A 9 11.87 3.85 1.25
CA GLY A 9 11.67 3.15 2.52
C GLY A 9 11.40 1.66 2.39
N VAL A 10 11.05 1.14 1.20
CA VAL A 10 10.52 -0.22 1.05
C VAL A 10 11.58 -1.30 1.23
N ALA A 11 12.76 -1.14 0.64
CA ALA A 11 13.85 -2.11 0.82
C ALA A 11 14.37 -2.15 2.27
N PRO A 12 14.62 -1.01 2.94
CA PRO A 12 14.94 -0.98 4.37
C PRO A 12 13.82 -1.55 5.24
N ALA A 13 12.55 -1.27 4.94
CA ALA A 13 11.42 -1.83 5.69
C ALA A 13 11.37 -3.35 5.63
N ARG A 14 11.58 -3.93 4.45
CA ARG A 14 11.66 -5.38 4.27
C ARG A 14 12.82 -5.98 5.06
N ALA A 15 14.00 -5.34 5.00
CA ALA A 15 15.16 -5.79 5.76
C ALA A 15 14.92 -5.71 7.27
N TRP A 16 14.23 -4.65 7.73
CA TRP A 16 13.87 -4.49 9.14
C TRP A 16 12.84 -5.54 9.58
N LEU A 17 11.82 -5.87 8.77
CA LEU A 17 10.85 -6.90 9.14
C LEU A 17 11.41 -8.33 9.11
N ALA A 18 12.55 -8.55 8.45
CA ALA A 18 13.18 -9.86 8.38
C ALA A 18 13.53 -10.38 9.79
N GLY A 19 13.01 -11.55 10.13
CA GLY A 19 13.27 -12.21 11.41
C GLY A 19 12.46 -11.69 12.61
N ARG A 20 11.57 -10.71 12.41
CA ARG A 20 10.67 -10.20 13.46
C ARG A 20 9.30 -10.86 13.42
N GLU A 21 8.64 -10.97 14.57
CA GLU A 21 7.28 -11.48 14.67
C GLU A 21 6.28 -10.36 14.39
N VAL A 22 5.51 -10.49 13.30
CA VAL A 22 4.42 -9.55 12.99
C VAL A 22 3.20 -9.89 13.83
N ARG A 23 2.71 -8.91 14.59
CA ARG A 23 1.49 -9.01 15.42
C ARG A 23 0.24 -8.53 14.69
N GLY A 24 0.42 -7.66 13.69
CA GLY A 24 -0.63 -7.19 12.80
C GLY A 24 -0.14 -6.06 11.91
N ALA A 25 -0.96 -5.69 10.92
CA ALA A 25 -0.66 -4.54 10.06
C ALA A 25 -1.93 -3.75 9.71
N ARG A 26 -1.75 -2.47 9.39
CA ARG A 26 -2.81 -1.56 8.96
C ARG A 26 -2.33 -0.78 7.74
N ILE A 27 -3.11 -0.82 6.67
CA ILE A 27 -2.89 -0.08 5.44
C ILE A 27 -3.99 0.98 5.33
N VAL A 28 -3.60 2.24 5.16
CA VAL A 28 -4.54 3.34 4.86
C VAL A 28 -4.08 4.00 3.59
N TRP A 29 -4.94 3.96 2.58
CA TRP A 29 -4.70 4.56 1.27
C TRP A 29 -5.91 5.41 0.90
N ARG A 30 -5.86 6.67 1.31
CA ARG A 30 -6.95 7.63 1.17
C ARG A 30 -6.44 8.85 0.43
N GLU A 31 -7.05 9.11 -0.72
CA GLU A 31 -6.72 10.26 -1.56
C GLU A 31 -7.98 10.91 -2.15
N ASP A 32 -7.91 12.15 -2.64
CA ASP A 32 -9.00 12.72 -3.43
C ASP A 32 -8.89 12.24 -4.88
N GLY A 33 -9.76 11.31 -5.28
CA GLY A 33 -9.76 10.78 -6.64
C GLY A 33 -9.93 11.86 -7.73
N ARG A 34 -10.60 12.98 -7.42
CA ARG A 34 -10.79 14.09 -8.37
C ARG A 34 -9.53 14.92 -8.56
N ALA A 35 -8.71 15.03 -7.52
CA ALA A 35 -7.45 15.76 -7.56
C ALA A 35 -6.33 14.96 -8.24
N TRP A 36 -6.27 13.66 -7.97
CA TRP A 36 -5.19 12.79 -8.46
C TRP A 36 -5.46 12.17 -9.82
N HIS A 37 -6.74 11.95 -10.17
CA HIS A 37 -7.14 11.30 -11.43
C HIS A 37 -8.10 12.15 -12.27
N PRO A 38 -7.79 13.42 -12.55
CA PRO A 38 -8.73 14.32 -13.22
C PRO A 38 -9.02 13.84 -14.65
N GLY A 39 -10.31 13.67 -14.96
CA GLY A 39 -10.78 13.33 -16.31
C GLY A 39 -10.55 11.88 -16.75
N GLN A 40 -10.07 11.01 -15.87
CA GLN A 40 -9.80 9.60 -16.19
C GLN A 40 -11.08 8.77 -16.09
N ALA A 41 -11.83 8.67 -17.20
CA ALA A 41 -13.10 7.93 -17.22
C ALA A 41 -12.91 6.41 -17.04
N TRP A 42 -11.85 5.85 -17.64
CA TRP A 42 -11.58 4.41 -17.71
C TRP A 42 -11.53 3.73 -16.35
N ILE A 43 -11.11 4.46 -15.31
CA ILE A 43 -11.00 3.99 -13.92
C ILE A 43 -12.34 3.49 -13.39
N TRP A 44 -13.45 4.02 -13.90
CA TRP A 44 -14.79 3.74 -13.40
C TRP A 44 -15.56 2.70 -14.21
N ASP A 45 -14.99 2.25 -15.33
CA ASP A 45 -15.59 1.24 -16.20
C ASP A 45 -15.30 -0.17 -15.64
N ALA A 46 -16.07 -1.18 -16.07
CA ALA A 46 -15.76 -2.57 -15.73
C ALA A 46 -14.31 -2.93 -16.11
N GLY A 47 -13.54 -3.39 -15.12
CA GLY A 47 -12.11 -3.69 -15.27
C GLY A 47 -11.16 -2.52 -15.00
N GLY A 48 -11.68 -1.31 -14.79
CA GLY A 48 -10.91 -0.11 -14.45
C GLY A 48 -10.37 -0.05 -13.01
N LEU A 49 -10.68 -1.07 -12.19
CA LEU A 49 -10.25 -1.25 -10.80
C LEU A 49 -10.81 -0.24 -9.79
N GLY A 50 -11.14 0.99 -10.19
CA GLY A 50 -11.62 2.03 -9.28
C GLY A 50 -10.54 2.35 -8.23
N VAL A 51 -10.92 2.46 -6.97
CA VAL A 51 -10.00 2.76 -5.85
C VAL A 51 -8.85 1.76 -5.71
N PHE A 52 -8.94 0.59 -6.34
CA PHE A 52 -7.83 -0.36 -6.39
C PHE A 52 -6.72 0.01 -7.38
N ASP A 53 -6.92 0.98 -8.28
CA ASP A 53 -5.84 1.51 -9.14
C ASP A 53 -4.66 2.05 -8.30
N PRO A 54 -4.86 2.97 -7.33
CA PRO A 54 -3.82 3.31 -6.37
C PRO A 54 -3.70 2.26 -5.26
N GLY A 55 -4.78 1.57 -4.90
CA GLY A 55 -4.76 0.56 -3.83
C GLY A 55 -3.82 -0.62 -4.10
N ILE A 56 -3.62 -0.99 -5.38
CA ILE A 56 -2.69 -2.07 -5.75
C ILE A 56 -1.24 -1.70 -5.47
N ASN A 57 -0.90 -0.41 -5.45
CA ASN A 57 0.43 0.05 -5.07
C ASN A 57 0.72 -0.28 -3.60
N ALA A 58 -0.24 -0.05 -2.71
CA ALA A 58 -0.17 -0.43 -1.30
C ALA A 58 0.00 -1.95 -1.14
N LEU A 59 -0.80 -2.74 -1.86
CA LEU A 59 -0.69 -4.21 -1.85
C LEU A 59 0.65 -4.68 -2.41
N SER A 60 1.19 -4.01 -3.42
CA SER A 60 2.49 -4.34 -4.00
C SER A 60 3.61 -4.18 -2.96
N ILE A 61 3.55 -3.13 -2.12
CA ILE A 61 4.49 -2.91 -1.03
C ILE A 61 4.26 -3.94 0.07
N ALA A 62 3.03 -4.09 0.57
CA ALA A 62 2.70 -4.98 1.67
C ALA A 62 3.14 -6.43 1.39
N THR A 63 2.84 -6.94 0.20
CA THR A 63 3.26 -8.27 -0.26
C THR A 63 4.77 -8.42 -0.44
N HIS A 64 5.51 -7.32 -0.56
CA HIS A 64 6.96 -7.32 -0.68
C HIS A 64 7.67 -7.28 0.68
N ILE A 65 7.15 -6.49 1.63
CA ILE A 65 7.80 -6.25 2.92
C ILE A 65 7.41 -7.26 4.00
N LEU A 66 6.18 -7.80 3.95
CA LEU A 66 5.71 -8.73 4.97
C LEU A 66 6.43 -10.08 4.81
N PRO A 67 6.88 -10.70 5.92
CA PRO A 67 7.70 -11.91 5.88
C PRO A 67 6.91 -13.16 5.48
N ARG A 68 5.58 -13.09 5.52
CA ARG A 68 4.66 -14.21 5.27
C ARG A 68 3.65 -13.85 4.20
N PRO A 69 3.20 -14.81 3.38
CA PRO A 69 2.08 -14.60 2.46
C PRO A 69 0.82 -14.16 3.22
N VAL A 70 0.01 -13.33 2.56
CA VAL A 70 -1.25 -12.78 3.08
C VAL A 70 -2.42 -13.34 2.28
N LEU A 71 -3.54 -13.63 2.96
CA LEU A 71 -4.76 -14.15 2.37
C LEU A 71 -5.93 -13.22 2.71
N LEU A 72 -6.79 -12.95 1.73
CA LEU A 72 -8.03 -12.20 1.94
C LEU A 72 -9.04 -13.09 2.68
N PHE A 73 -9.63 -12.54 3.74
CA PHE A 73 -10.68 -13.19 4.51
C PHE A 73 -12.05 -12.61 4.22
N ASP A 74 -12.14 -11.28 4.08
CA ASP A 74 -13.40 -10.57 3.90
C ASP A 74 -13.15 -9.20 3.24
N ALA A 75 -14.12 -8.72 2.48
CA ALA A 75 -14.04 -7.42 1.82
C ALA A 75 -15.42 -6.75 1.72
N LEU A 76 -15.43 -5.43 1.93
CA LEU A 76 -16.54 -4.55 1.60
C LEU A 76 -16.10 -3.64 0.46
N LEU A 77 -16.90 -3.57 -0.60
CA LEU A 77 -16.68 -2.70 -1.75
C LEU A 77 -17.85 -1.72 -1.88
N GLU A 78 -17.56 -0.43 -1.98
CA GLU A 78 -18.55 0.62 -2.16
C GLU A 78 -18.56 1.13 -3.60
N PHE A 79 -19.70 1.04 -4.28
CA PHE A 79 -19.86 1.46 -5.67
C PHE A 79 -20.77 2.70 -5.76
N PRO A 80 -20.36 3.75 -6.49
CA PRO A 80 -21.29 4.80 -6.90
C PRO A 80 -22.39 4.23 -7.81
N GLU A 81 -23.63 4.72 -7.67
CA GLU A 81 -24.80 4.20 -8.41
C GLU A 81 -24.61 4.14 -9.94
N ASN A 82 -23.83 5.06 -10.50
CA ASN A 82 -23.64 5.19 -11.94
C ASN A 82 -22.30 4.66 -12.45
N ARG A 83 -21.53 3.92 -11.64
CA ARG A 83 -20.18 3.44 -11.98
C ARG A 83 -20.05 1.92 -11.73
N GLU A 84 -19.11 1.29 -12.43
CA GLU A 84 -18.89 -0.16 -12.36
C GLU A 84 -17.62 -0.53 -11.57
N ALA A 85 -16.92 0.46 -11.02
CA ALA A 85 -15.74 0.28 -10.19
C ALA A 85 -15.92 0.93 -8.81
N PRO A 86 -15.32 0.36 -7.75
CA PRO A 86 -15.53 0.83 -6.39
C PRO A 86 -14.84 2.17 -6.14
N ILE A 87 -15.48 3.05 -5.37
CA ILE A 87 -14.90 4.32 -4.89
C ILE A 87 -14.17 4.17 -3.54
N ALA A 88 -14.52 3.15 -2.77
CA ALA A 88 -13.91 2.83 -1.49
C ALA A 88 -13.98 1.33 -1.24
N ALA A 89 -13.05 0.83 -0.42
CA ALA A 89 -13.03 -0.57 -0.03
C ALA A 89 -12.41 -0.78 1.35
N GLY A 90 -12.97 -1.70 2.11
CA GLY A 90 -12.40 -2.20 3.37
C GLY A 90 -12.07 -3.68 3.24
N LEU A 91 -10.82 -4.06 3.45
CA LEU A 91 -10.35 -5.45 3.33
C LEU A 91 -9.84 -5.94 4.69
N ARG A 92 -10.20 -7.19 5.01
CA ARG A 92 -9.64 -7.94 6.14
C ARG A 92 -8.82 -9.09 5.59
N LEU A 93 -7.52 -9.05 5.85
CA LEU A 93 -6.56 -10.07 5.47
C LEU A 93 -5.95 -10.71 6.73
N ARG A 94 -5.30 -11.86 6.54
CA ARG A 94 -4.44 -12.49 7.54
C ARG A 94 -3.20 -13.05 6.87
N ASP A 95 -2.08 -13.01 7.58
CA ASP A 95 -0.91 -13.77 7.14
C ASP A 95 -1.05 -15.27 7.47
N THR A 96 -0.11 -16.07 6.98
CA THR A 96 -0.09 -17.52 7.24
C THR A 96 0.19 -17.93 8.70
N ALA A 97 0.57 -16.98 9.57
CA ALA A 97 0.68 -17.20 11.02
C ALA A 97 -0.59 -16.73 11.78
N GLY A 98 -1.53 -16.09 11.09
CA GLY A 98 -2.78 -15.60 11.66
C GLY A 98 -2.76 -14.13 12.08
N ALA A 99 -1.67 -13.39 11.84
CA ALA A 99 -1.59 -11.97 12.16
C ALA A 99 -2.64 -11.18 11.35
N PRO A 100 -3.53 -10.39 12.00
CA PRO A 100 -4.56 -9.63 11.32
C PRO A 100 -3.97 -8.46 10.54
N ILE A 101 -4.48 -8.26 9.33
CA ILE A 101 -4.09 -7.15 8.46
C ILE A 101 -5.37 -6.46 7.99
N SER A 102 -5.50 -5.16 8.22
CA SER A 102 -6.59 -4.36 7.66
C SER A 102 -6.08 -3.46 6.56
N MET A 103 -6.93 -3.23 5.56
CA MET A 103 -6.66 -2.27 4.50
C MET A 103 -7.91 -1.45 4.23
N ASP A 104 -7.72 -0.15 4.17
CA ASP A 104 -8.79 0.83 4.04
C ASP A 104 -8.44 1.79 2.89
N LEU A 105 -9.28 1.75 1.86
CA LEU A 105 -9.16 2.47 0.62
C LEU A 105 -10.32 3.48 0.49
N ASP A 106 -10.03 4.74 0.24
CA ASP A 106 -11.09 5.74 0.05
C ASP A 106 -10.68 6.88 -0.88
N TRP A 107 -11.43 7.07 -1.96
CA TRP A 107 -11.25 8.19 -2.90
C TRP A 107 -12.01 9.46 -2.58
N ARG A 108 -12.72 9.49 -1.45
CA ARG A 108 -13.52 10.64 -0.98
C ARG A 108 -12.72 11.54 -0.04
N GLN A 109 -11.41 11.30 0.14
CA GLN A 109 -10.58 12.03 1.08
C GLN A 109 -10.21 13.42 0.56
N THR A 110 -11.04 14.42 0.85
CA THR A 110 -10.79 15.83 0.44
C THR A 110 -9.83 16.57 1.38
N GLY A 111 -9.42 15.95 2.50
CA GLY A 111 -8.54 16.53 3.51
C GLY A 111 -7.06 16.17 3.31
N LEU A 112 -6.34 15.97 4.41
CA LEU A 112 -4.98 15.45 4.36
C LEU A 112 -5.00 14.03 3.76
N GLN A 113 -4.15 13.81 2.76
CA GLN A 113 -4.02 12.53 2.08
C GLN A 113 -3.14 11.57 2.89
N SER A 114 -3.41 10.28 2.77
CA SER A 114 -2.73 9.23 3.54
C SER A 114 -2.38 8.06 2.62
N TRP A 115 -1.11 7.70 2.63
CA TRP A 115 -0.55 6.54 1.92
C TRP A 115 0.39 5.85 2.90
N ASP A 116 -0.20 5.16 3.86
CA ASP A 116 0.48 4.67 5.05
C ASP A 116 0.34 3.14 5.17
N ILE A 117 1.43 2.49 5.57
CA ILE A 117 1.46 1.08 5.98
C ILE A 117 2.14 1.00 7.34
N GLU A 118 1.41 0.53 8.35
CA GLU A 118 1.93 0.31 9.69
C GLU A 118 1.97 -1.20 9.97
N VAL A 119 3.07 -1.66 10.57
CA VAL A 119 3.27 -3.05 10.96
C VAL A 119 3.69 -3.08 12.43
N ASP A 120 2.85 -3.69 13.27
CA ASP A 120 3.17 -3.94 14.67
C ASP A 120 3.97 -5.24 14.82
N THR A 121 5.02 -5.21 15.62
CA THR A 121 5.93 -6.35 15.81
C THR A 121 6.34 -6.53 17.27
N ASP A 122 7.03 -7.62 17.55
CA ASP A 122 7.70 -7.86 18.83
C ASP A 122 8.85 -6.88 19.14
N ALA A 123 9.38 -6.18 18.15
CA ALA A 123 10.46 -5.19 18.28
C ALA A 123 9.99 -3.73 18.14
N GLY A 124 8.68 -3.49 18.21
CA GLY A 124 8.07 -2.17 18.04
C GLY A 124 7.39 -1.98 16.68
N MET A 125 6.95 -0.76 16.40
CA MET A 125 6.19 -0.43 15.20
C MET A 125 7.08 0.06 14.05
N LEU A 126 6.85 -0.49 12.87
CA LEU A 126 7.31 0.07 11.61
C LEU A 126 6.17 0.86 10.96
N ARG A 127 6.47 2.04 10.43
CA ARG A 127 5.56 2.81 9.60
C ARG A 127 6.25 3.22 8.30
N LEU A 128 5.63 2.88 7.18
CA LEU A 128 5.87 3.52 5.88
C LEU A 128 4.80 4.58 5.67
N SER A 129 5.20 5.78 5.28
CA SER A 129 4.30 6.87 4.89
C SER A 129 4.71 7.45 3.54
N GLU A 130 3.90 8.36 3.01
CA GLU A 130 4.15 9.02 1.70
C GLU A 130 4.37 7.99 0.58
N GLY A 131 3.52 6.95 0.53
CA GLY A 131 3.59 5.94 -0.52
C GLY A 131 4.79 4.99 -0.39
N GLY A 132 5.47 4.98 0.76
CA GLY A 132 6.68 4.19 0.98
C GLY A 132 7.97 5.01 0.89
N ALA A 133 7.90 6.32 0.66
CA ALA A 133 9.08 7.19 0.60
C ALA A 133 9.75 7.40 1.96
N VAL A 134 8.98 7.41 3.05
CA VAL A 134 9.48 7.64 4.41
C VAL A 134 9.25 6.40 5.27
N LEU A 135 10.34 5.89 5.85
CA LEU A 135 10.31 4.80 6.83
C LEU A 135 10.54 5.35 8.24
N THR A 136 9.71 4.95 9.19
CA THR A 136 9.90 5.20 10.62
C THR A 136 9.92 3.87 11.34
N VAL A 137 10.96 3.65 12.14
CA VAL A 137 11.14 2.50 13.03
C VAL A 137 11.62 3.00 14.39
N PRO A 138 11.66 2.18 15.46
CA PRO A 138 12.05 2.65 16.80
C PRO A 138 13.44 3.28 16.86
N SER A 139 14.36 2.91 15.96
CA SER A 139 15.70 3.49 15.86
C SER A 139 15.78 4.83 15.13
N GLY A 140 14.72 5.28 14.46
CA GLY A 140 14.69 6.56 13.77
C GLY A 140 13.86 6.60 12.50
N ILE A 141 14.06 7.67 11.73
CA ILE A 141 13.36 7.95 10.47
C ILE A 141 14.38 7.89 9.33
N GLU A 142 14.05 7.17 8.27
CA GLU A 142 14.81 7.07 7.04
C GLU A 142 14.01 7.65 5.87
N ARG A 143 14.70 8.42 5.02
CA ARG A 143 14.16 9.01 3.79
C ARG A 143 15.29 9.16 2.78
N ALA A 144 14.99 8.96 1.50
CA ALA A 144 15.93 9.18 0.42
C ALA A 144 15.21 9.75 -0.81
N GLU A 145 15.98 10.09 -1.84
CA GLU A 145 15.44 10.57 -3.11
C GLU A 145 14.51 9.54 -3.75
N ASP A 146 13.43 10.01 -4.39
CA ASP A 146 12.57 9.16 -5.19
C ASP A 146 13.31 8.67 -6.43
N ARG A 147 13.47 7.35 -6.50
CA ARG A 147 14.08 6.67 -7.65
C ARG A 147 13.22 5.51 -8.12
N GLU A 148 11.89 5.57 -7.93
CA GLU A 148 11.00 4.44 -8.23
C GLU A 148 11.15 3.94 -9.67
N TYR A 149 10.92 4.82 -10.66
CA TYR A 149 11.02 4.46 -12.07
C TYR A 149 12.47 4.20 -12.50
N ALA A 150 13.43 4.97 -12.01
CA ALA A 150 14.84 4.72 -12.31
C ALA A 150 15.31 3.34 -11.81
N GLY A 151 14.88 2.94 -10.61
CA GLY A 151 15.10 1.62 -10.04
C GLY A 151 14.40 0.52 -10.83
N LEU A 152 13.16 0.77 -11.27
CA LEU A 152 12.40 -0.13 -12.13
C LEU A 152 13.17 -0.43 -13.44
N TYR A 153 13.67 0.60 -14.11
CA TYR A 153 14.43 0.46 -15.36
C TYR A 153 15.79 -0.21 -15.14
N ALA A 154 16.49 0.11 -14.04
CA ALA A 154 17.75 -0.55 -13.69
C ALA A 154 17.55 -2.05 -13.44
N HIS A 155 16.45 -2.44 -12.77
CA HIS A 155 16.09 -3.84 -12.57
C HIS A 155 15.78 -4.53 -13.90
N PHE A 156 15.00 -3.89 -14.78
CA PHE A 156 14.67 -4.44 -16.09
C PHE A 156 15.92 -4.67 -16.96
N ALA A 157 16.88 -3.75 -16.95
CA ALA A 157 18.13 -3.87 -17.70
C ALA A 157 19.05 -5.01 -17.21
N ALA A 158 18.81 -5.56 -16.02
CA ALA A 158 19.60 -6.63 -15.41
C ALA A 158 18.98 -8.03 -15.59
N LEU A 159 17.83 -8.15 -16.26
CA LEU A 159 17.17 -9.42 -16.60
C LEU A 159 17.63 -9.94 -17.96
#